data_AF-A0A399NBL7-F1
#
_entry.id   AF-A0A399NBL7-F1
#
_cell.length_a   1.000
_cell.length_b   1.000
_cell.length_c   1.000
_cell.angle_alpha   90.00
_cell.angle_beta   90.00
_cell.angle_gamma   90.00
#
_symmetry.space_group_name_H-M   'P 1'
#
loop_
_entity.id
_entity.type
_entity.pdbx_description
1 polymer ?
#
loop_
_entity_poly.entity_id
_entity_poly.type
_entity_poly.pdbx_seq_one_letter_code
_entity_poly.pdbx_strand_id
1 'polypeptide(L)' 'IALHADGSFAVRARRGPAFTGTGRWAVAGGLALAGIALDEH' A
#
# COMPACT_ATOMS: atom_id res chain seq x y z
N ILE A 1 8.06 1.14 0.79
CA ILE A 1 6.77 0.78 1.43
C ILE A 1 7.12 0.23 2.80
N ALA A 2 6.43 0.67 3.85
CA ALA A 2 6.51 0.06 5.18
C ALA A 2 5.22 -0.72 5.42
N LEU A 3 5.32 -2.02 5.66
CA LEU A 3 4.19 -2.88 6.02
C LEU A 3 4.13 -2.99 7.54
N HIS A 4 3.00 -2.62 8.12
CA HIS A 4 2.77 -2.73 9.56
C HIS A 4 2.07 -4.05 9.89
N ALA A 5 2.40 -4.66 11.03
CA ALA A 5 1.84 -5.95 11.46
C ALA A 5 0.32 -5.91 11.65
N ASP A 6 -0.25 -4.73 11.86
CA ASP A 6 -1.70 -4.51 11.94
C ASP A 6 -2.41 -4.59 10.57
N GLY A 7 -1.67 -4.85 9.50
CA GLY A 7 -2.18 -4.95 8.13
C GLY A 7 -2.25 -3.62 7.39
N SER A 8 -1.76 -2.50 7.94
CA SER A 8 -1.74 -1.21 7.26
C SER A 8 -0.42 -0.95 6.53
N PHE A 9 -0.45 -0.06 5.54
CA PHE A 9 0.75 0.49 4.91
C PHE A 9 0.52 1.89 4.36
N ALA A 10 1.63 2.63 4.19
CA ALA A 10 1.69 3.87 3.45
C ALA A 10 2.71 3.77 2.30
N VAL A 11 2.42 4.44 1.20
CA VAL A 11 3.29 4.49 0.03
C VAL A 11 3.43 5.91 -0.50
N ARG A 12 4.61 6.18 -1.06
CA ARG A 12 4.88 7.37 -1.87
C ARG A 12 5.68 6.94 -3.10
N ALA A 13 5.09 7.11 -4.28
CA ALA A 13 5.80 6.88 -5.53
C ALA A 13 6.72 8.07 -5.83
N ARG A 14 8.00 7.77 -6.12
CA ARG A 14 9.03 8.76 -6.49
C ARG A 14 9.53 8.57 -7.92
N ARG A 15 9.07 7.52 -8.61
CA ARG A 15 9.38 7.20 -10.01
C ARG A 15 8.06 6.97 -10.74
N GLY A 16 7.86 7.63 -11.88
CA GLY A 16 6.56 7.69 -12.56
C GLY A 16 5.67 8.81 -11.99
N PRO A 17 4.34 8.74 -12.20
CA PRO A 17 3.40 9.70 -11.61
C PRO A 17 3.62 9.81 -10.10
N ALA A 18 3.78 11.02 -9.60
CA ALA A 18 3.91 11.24 -8.17
C ALA A 18 2.54 11.01 -7.52
N PHE A 19 2.47 10.08 -6.57
CA PHE A 19 1.28 9.86 -5.76
C PHE A 19 1.65 9.45 -4.34
N THR A 20 0.74 9.74 -3.42
CA THR A 20 0.70 9.18 -2.08
C THR A 20 -0.54 8.31 -1.94
N GLY A 21 -0.48 7.36 -1.02
CA GLY A 21 -1.63 6.53 -0.72
C GLY A 21 -1.43 5.71 0.54
N THR A 22 -2.55 5.24 1.07
CA THR A 22 -2.61 4.31 2.19
C THR A 22 -3.37 3.05 1.77
N GLY A 23 -3.15 1.96 2.48
CA GLY A 23 -3.78 0.71 2.11
C GLY A 23 -3.75 -0.35 3.19
N ARG A 24 -4.33 -1.49 2.82
CA ARG A 24 -4.39 -2.69 3.66
C ARG A 24 -3.74 -3.85 2.94
N TRP A 25 -3.02 -4.66 3.69
CA TRP A 25 -2.41 -5.90 3.21
C TRP A 25 -2.86 -7.08 4.07
N ALA A 26 -2.86 -8.26 3.45
CA ALA A 26 -3.13 -9.54 4.10
C ALA A 26 -2.35 -10.66 3.42
N VAL A 27 -2.17 -11.77 4.12
CA VAL A 27 -1.67 -13.02 3.54
C VAL A 27 -2.83 -14.01 3.44
N ALA A 28 -3.07 -14.51 2.23
CA ALA A 28 -4.09 -15.52 1.97
C ALA A 28 -3.51 -16.59 1.04
N GLY A 29 -3.56 -17.87 1.46
CA GLY A 29 -3.06 -18.99 0.65
C GLY A 29 -1.58 -18.89 0.28
N GLY A 30 -0.74 -18.29 1.14
CA GLY A 30 0.68 -18.07 0.87
C GLY A 30 1.00 -16.89 -0.05
N LEU A 31 -0.01 -16.12 -0.47
CA LEU A 31 0.14 -14.92 -1.29
C LEU A 31 -0.03 -13.66 -0.46
N ALA A 32 0.77 -12.64 -0.76
CA ALA A 32 0.55 -11.30 -0.25
C ALA A 32 -0.46 -10.57 -1.16
N LEU A 33 -1.56 -10.13 -0.57
CA LEU A 33 -2.59 -9.32 -1.23
C LEU A 33 -2.53 -7.90 -0.67
N ALA A 34 -2.71 -6.91 -1.53
CA ALA A 34 -2.72 -5.50 -1.13
C ALA A 34 -3.78 -4.72 -1.90
N GLY A 35 -4.54 -3.89 -1.18
CA GLY A 35 -5.42 -2.86 -1.73
C GLY A 35 -4.92 -1.49 -1.34
N ILE A 36 -4.98 -0.53 -2.26
CA ILE A 36 -4.49 0.84 -2.07
C ILE A 36 -5.57 1.85 -2.44
N ALA A 37 -5.75 2.86 -1.59
CA ALA A 37 -6.42 4.09 -1.94
C ALA A 37 -5.35 5.14 -2.28
N LEU A 38 -5.51 5.79 -3.44
CA LEU A 38 -4.67 6.90 -3.85
C LEU A 38 -5.28 8.19 -3.32
N ASP A 39 -4.46 9.07 -2.78
CA ASP A 39 -4.91 10.42 -2.43
C ASP A 39 -5.06 11.20 -3.75
N GLU A 40 -6.24 11.77 -4.01
CA GLU A 40 -6.39 12.73 -5.10
C GLU A 40 -5.55 13.98 -4.81
N HIS A 41 -4.84 14.47 -5.83
CA HIS A 41 -4.13 15.75 -5.83
C HIS A 41 -4.90 16.75 -6.68
#